data_AF-A0A815I228-F1
#
_entry.id   AF-A0A815I228-F1
#
_cell.length_a   1.000
_cell.length_b   1.000
_cell.length_c   1.000
_cell.angle_alpha   90.00
_cell.angle_beta   90.00
_cell.angle_gamma   90.00
#
_symmetry.space_group_name_H-M   'P 1'
#
loop_
_entity.id
_entity.type
_entity.pdbx_description
1 polymer ?
#
loop_
_entity_poly.entity_id
_entity_poly.type
_entity_poly.pdbx_seq_one_letter_code
_entity_poly.pdbx_strand_id
1 'polypeptide(L)'
;MKIQELARWMIKQGVDLIHGHLSHHVQDVEIVERKNRTRGLILYGRDDFLDDYAIDQQYRNDLGVLLQLHISVSFLPSKGNTSKLIHLHSLSTYPTRCSNFQVNRLTLEDVDWTWTIG
;
A
#
# COMPACT_ATOMS: atom_id res chain seq x y z
N MET A 1 2.39 -12.81 -18.03
CA MET A 1 2.34 -12.73 -16.56
C MET A 1 1.66 -11.42 -16.21
N LYS A 2 0.56 -11.46 -15.45
CA LYS A 2 -0.10 -10.24 -14.96
C LYS A 2 0.74 -9.61 -13.84
N ILE A 3 0.67 -8.29 -13.65
CA ILE A 3 1.46 -7.55 -12.63
C ILE A 3 1.31 -8.14 -11.22
N GLN A 4 0.11 -8.64 -10.89
CA GLN A 4 -0.21 -9.30 -9.62
C GLN A 4 0.52 -10.62 -9.43
N GLU A 5 0.67 -11.41 -10.50
CA GLU A 5 1.40 -12.68 -10.47
C GLU A 5 2.89 -12.44 -10.24
N LEU A 6 3.44 -11.41 -10.90
CA LEU A 6 4.82 -10.97 -10.69
C LEU A 6 5.03 -10.53 -9.23
N ALA A 7 4.14 -9.68 -8.70
CA ALA A 7 4.25 -9.19 -7.33
C ALA A 7 4.23 -10.35 -6.31
N ARG A 8 3.26 -11.27 -6.42
CA ARG A 8 3.20 -12.48 -5.59
C ARG A 8 4.44 -13.35 -5.72
N TRP A 9 4.97 -13.50 -6.93
CA TRP A 9 6.20 -14.27 -7.16
C TRP A 9 7.40 -13.62 -6.48
N MET A 10 7.57 -12.29 -6.59
CA MET A 10 8.64 -11.54 -5.94
C MET A 10 8.59 -11.65 -4.41
N ILE A 11 7.39 -11.55 -3.81
CA ILE A 11 7.24 -11.79 -2.36
C ILE A 11 7.70 -13.20 -1.99
N LYS A 12 7.35 -14.22 -2.79
CA LYS A 12 7.78 -15.61 -2.57
C LYS A 12 9.29 -15.81 -2.74
N GLN A 13 9.98 -14.95 -3.49
CA GLN A 13 11.44 -14.95 -3.61
C GLN A 13 12.17 -14.20 -2.48
N GLY A 14 11.44 -13.54 -1.58
CA GLY A 14 12.02 -12.89 -0.39
C GLY A 14 11.82 -11.38 -0.29
N VAL A 15 11.11 -10.74 -1.22
CA VAL A 15 10.74 -9.32 -1.09
C VAL A 15 9.72 -9.14 0.02
N ASP A 16 10.01 -8.26 1.00
CA ASP A 16 9.13 -8.04 2.17
C ASP A 16 7.95 -7.10 1.87
N LEU A 17 8.16 -6.09 1.03
CA LEU A 17 7.15 -5.09 0.66
C LEU A 17 7.27 -4.76 -0.83
N ILE A 18 6.12 -4.75 -1.52
CA ILE A 18 5.98 -4.18 -2.86
C ILE A 18 5.05 -2.99 -2.76
N HIS A 19 5.49 -1.88 -3.33
CA HIS A 19 4.71 -0.66 -3.41
C HIS A 19 4.56 -0.28 -4.89
N GLY A 20 3.36 -0.46 -5.41
CA GLY A 20 2.93 0.02 -6.72
C GLY A 20 2.65 1.51 -6.66
N HIS A 21 3.10 2.24 -7.67
CA HIS A 21 3.00 3.69 -7.77
C HIS A 21 2.30 4.05 -9.09
N LEU A 22 1.67 5.24 -9.16
CA LEU A 22 1.08 5.82 -10.38
C LEU A 22 -0.25 5.20 -10.85
N SER A 23 -1.05 4.56 -9.98
CA SER A 23 -2.41 4.17 -10.37
C SER A 23 -3.34 5.38 -10.52
N HIS A 24 -3.11 6.45 -9.75
CA HIS A 24 -4.00 7.61 -9.64
C HIS A 24 -5.44 7.24 -9.23
N HIS A 25 -5.56 6.16 -8.45
CA HIS A 25 -6.81 5.72 -7.79
C HIS A 25 -6.46 4.64 -6.78
N VAL A 26 -7.29 4.52 -5.75
CA VAL A 26 -7.12 3.56 -4.65
C VAL A 26 -7.28 2.12 -5.16
N GLN A 27 -6.21 1.33 -5.04
CA GLN A 27 -6.20 -0.12 -5.33
C GLN A 27 -6.04 -0.96 -4.06
N ASP A 28 -6.18 -2.27 -4.17
CA ASP A 28 -6.15 -3.17 -3.00
C ASP A 28 -4.76 -3.33 -2.36
N VAL A 29 -4.80 -3.89 -1.16
CA VAL A 29 -3.64 -4.37 -0.42
C VAL A 29 -3.71 -5.89 -0.29
N GLU A 30 -2.60 -6.58 -0.53
CA GLU A 30 -2.54 -8.04 -0.43
C GLU A 30 -1.44 -8.49 0.54
N ILE A 31 -1.77 -9.43 1.42
CA ILE A 31 -0.81 -10.12 2.28
C ILE A 31 -0.52 -11.49 1.66
N VAL A 32 0.74 -11.76 1.35
CA VAL A 32 1.18 -13.01 0.72
C VAL A 32 2.00 -13.84 1.72
N GLU A 33 1.56 -15.05 2.00
CA GLU A 33 2.29 -16.00 2.83
C GLU A 33 3.40 -16.71 2.04
N ARG A 34 4.59 -16.81 2.65
CA ARG A 34 5.75 -17.55 2.14
C ARG A 34 5.81 -18.96 2.70
N LYS A 35 6.61 -19.83 2.08
CA LYS A 35 6.81 -21.23 2.51
C LYS A 35 7.29 -21.37 3.96
N ASN A 36 8.08 -20.42 4.44
CA ASN A 36 8.60 -20.38 5.81
C ASN A 36 7.63 -19.71 6.82
N ARG A 37 6.36 -19.54 6.45
CA ARG A 37 5.29 -18.89 7.24
C ARG A 37 5.54 -17.41 7.56
N THR A 38 6.53 -16.76 6.94
CA THR A 38 6.61 -15.30 6.96
C THR A 38 5.64 -14.72 5.94
N ARG A 39 5.31 -13.43 6.10
CA ARG A 39 4.37 -12.72 5.24
C ARG A 39 5.06 -11.55 4.56
N GLY A 40 4.67 -11.25 3.33
CA GLY A 40 5.01 -10.00 2.66
C GLY A 40 3.75 -9.21 2.31
N LEU A 41 3.94 -7.91 2.09
CA LEU A 41 2.85 -6.97 1.81
C LEU A 41 2.95 -6.44 0.37
N ILE A 42 1.84 -6.35 -0.32
CA ILE A 42 1.73 -5.73 -1.64
C ILE A 42 0.72 -4.59 -1.54
N LEU A 43 1.15 -3.38 -1.90
CA LEU A 43 0.30 -2.20 -2.09
C LEU A 43 0.19 -2.00 -3.61
N TYR A 44 -0.97 -2.25 -4.24
CA TYR A 44 -1.05 -2.22 -5.70
C TYR A 44 -1.06 -0.81 -6.32
N GLY A 45 -1.32 0.20 -5.50
CA GLY A 45 -1.48 1.60 -5.90
C GLY A 45 -2.49 2.25 -4.96
N ARG A 46 -2.13 2.35 -3.69
CA ARG A 46 -3.03 2.72 -2.59
C ARG A 46 -2.70 4.11 -2.04
N ASP A 47 -1.74 4.78 -2.64
CA ASP A 47 -1.15 6.05 -2.21
C ASP A 47 -1.38 7.11 -3.26
N ASP A 48 -2.55 7.72 -3.20
CA ASP A 48 -2.81 8.96 -3.93
C ASP A 48 -3.07 10.08 -2.92
N PHE A 49 -2.02 10.42 -2.16
CA PHE A 49 -2.15 11.40 -1.08
C PHE A 49 -2.37 12.81 -1.63
N LEU A 50 -1.76 13.11 -2.78
CA LEU A 50 -1.88 14.38 -3.48
C LEU A 50 -1.83 14.12 -4.98
N ASP A 51 -2.88 14.54 -5.68
CA ASP A 51 -3.02 14.44 -7.14
C ASP A 51 -3.20 15.85 -7.73
N ASP A 52 -2.48 16.16 -8.82
CA ASP A 52 -2.48 17.44 -9.55
C ASP A 52 -3.21 17.40 -10.90
N TYR A 53 -3.83 16.27 -11.25
CA TYR A 53 -4.62 16.08 -12.46
C TYR A 53 -6.06 16.59 -12.31
N ALA A 54 -6.72 16.77 -13.45
CA ALA A 54 -8.17 17.00 -13.47
C ALA A 54 -8.90 15.77 -12.92
N ILE A 55 -10.00 16.01 -12.20
CA ILE A 55 -10.79 14.93 -11.59
C ILE A 55 -11.43 14.07 -12.69
N ASP A 56 -11.12 12.78 -12.68
CA ASP A 56 -11.85 11.76 -13.44
C ASP A 56 -12.94 11.16 -12.54
N GLN A 57 -14.20 11.30 -12.93
CA GLN A 57 -15.34 10.83 -12.11
C GLN A 57 -15.41 9.29 -12.00
N GLN A 58 -14.82 8.56 -12.95
CA GLN A 58 -14.81 7.10 -12.93
C GLN A 58 -13.76 6.59 -11.94
N TYR A 59 -12.59 7.23 -11.92
CA TYR A 59 -11.46 6.80 -11.10
C TYR A 59 -11.40 7.49 -9.73
N ARG A 60 -12.08 8.63 -9.57
CA ARG A 60 -12.11 9.44 -8.35
C ARG A 60 -10.71 9.68 -7.81
N ASN A 61 -9.82 10.17 -8.66
CA ASN A 61 -8.44 10.53 -8.31
C ASN A 61 -8.35 11.73 -7.35
N ASP A 62 -9.49 12.37 -7.03
CA ASP A 62 -9.61 13.27 -5.88
C ASP A 62 -9.61 12.53 -4.53
N LEU A 63 -9.77 11.21 -4.53
CA LEU A 63 -9.79 10.36 -3.33
C LEU A 63 -8.48 9.58 -3.20
N GLY A 64 -8.00 9.49 -1.96
CA GLY A 64 -6.74 8.85 -1.63
C GLY A 64 -6.75 8.16 -0.28
N VAL A 65 -5.60 7.60 0.07
CA VAL A 65 -5.37 7.01 1.39
C VAL A 65 -3.94 7.33 1.83
N LEU A 66 -3.81 7.87 3.06
CA LEU A 66 -2.55 7.87 3.76
C LEU A 66 -2.36 6.50 4.44
N LEU A 67 -1.28 5.80 4.08
CA LEU A 67 -0.92 4.52 4.67
C LEU A 67 0.15 4.70 5.73
N GLN A 68 -0.07 4.13 6.90
CA GLN A 68 0.92 4.08 7.97
C GLN A 68 1.27 2.62 8.27
N LEU A 69 2.53 2.27 8.03
CA LEU A 69 3.06 0.94 8.32
C LEU A 69 3.83 0.97 9.63
N HIS A 70 3.49 0.05 10.53
CA HIS A 70 4.30 -0.21 11.72
C HIS A 70 5.13 -1.47 11.50
N ILE A 71 6.45 -1.30 11.44
CA ILE A 71 7.40 -2.37 11.15
C ILE A 71 8.50 -2.46 12.21
N SER A 72 9.06 -3.66 12.39
CA SER A 72 10.37 -3.84 13.01
C SER A 72 11.34 -4.50 12.04
N VAL A 73 12.63 -4.32 12.27
CA VAL A 73 13.70 -4.88 11.44
C VAL A 73 14.59 -5.76 12.30
N SER A 74 14.69 -7.03 11.93
CA SER A 74 15.62 -7.97 12.54
C SER A 74 16.84 -8.15 11.64
N PHE A 75 18.03 -8.22 12.26
CA PHE A 75 19.28 -8.51 11.56
C PHE A 75 19.67 -9.95 11.84
N LEU A 76 19.76 -10.76 10.78
CA LEU A 76 20.23 -12.12 10.90
C LEU A 76 21.76 -12.15 10.82
N PRO A 77 22.45 -12.87 11.73
CA PRO A 77 23.88 -13.10 11.61
C PRO A 77 24.14 -13.89 10.33
N SER A 78 24.92 -13.32 9.41
CA SER A 78 25.38 -14.03 8.22
C SER A 78 26.85 -13.73 8.00
N LYS A 79 27.61 -14.76 7.61
CA LYS A 79 29.04 -14.66 7.28
C LYS A 79 29.21 -13.82 6.01
N GLY A 80 29.30 -12.51 6.17
CA GLY A 80 29.70 -11.57 5.10
C GLY A 80 28.59 -10.70 4.50
N ASN A 81 27.31 -10.95 4.82
CA ASN A 81 26.21 -10.09 4.37
C ASN A 81 25.10 -10.01 5.44
N THR A 82 24.79 -8.84 5.97
CA THR A 82 23.73 -8.71 6.97
C THR A 82 22.37 -8.87 6.32
N SER A 83 21.73 -10.02 6.48
CA SER A 83 20.35 -10.22 5.99
C SER A 83 19.40 -9.47 6.91
N LYS A 84 18.62 -8.54 6.36
CA LYS A 84 17.56 -7.81 7.07
C LYS A 84 16.23 -8.53 6.83
N LEU A 85 15.43 -8.67 7.89
CA LEU A 85 14.07 -9.17 7.81
C LEU A 85 13.13 -8.09 8.34
N ILE A 86 12.15 -7.68 7.53
CA ILE A 86 11.11 -6.75 7.96
C ILE A 86 9.93 -7.53 8.54
N HIS A 87 9.51 -7.18 9.75
CA HIS A 87 8.31 -7.69 10.39
C HIS A 87 7.24 -6.62 10.37
N LEU A 88 6.14 -6.86 9.66
CA LEU A 88 4.97 -5.99 9.68
C LEU A 88 4.13 -6.29 10.92
N HIS A 89 3.90 -5.27 11.76
CA HIS A 89 3.05 -5.36 12.95
C HIS A 89 1.62 -4.92 12.65
N SER A 90 1.45 -3.79 11.96
CA SER A 90 0.14 -3.26 11.58
C SER A 90 0.24 -2.38 10.35
N LEU A 91 -0.89 -2.25 9.67
CA LEU A 91 -1.13 -1.30 8.59
C LEU A 91 -2.37 -0.50 8.97
N SER A 92 -2.23 0.82 9.08
CA SER A 92 -3.35 1.74 9.27
C SER A 92 -3.59 2.52 7.99
N THR A 93 -4.86 2.73 7.66
CA THR A 93 -5.29 3.49 6.48
C THR A 93 -6.10 4.69 6.91
N TYR A 94 -5.77 5.87 6.38
CA TYR A 94 -6.50 7.10 6.62
C TYR A 94 -6.99 7.64 5.29
N PRO A 95 -8.28 7.41 4.96
CA PRO A 95 -8.91 7.98 3.78
C PRO A 95 -8.76 9.50 3.68
N THR A 96 -8.49 9.98 2.47
CA THR A 96 -8.29 11.41 2.18
C THR A 96 -9.05 11.84 0.93
N ARG A 97 -9.35 13.14 0.85
CA ARG A 97 -9.84 13.81 -0.37
C ARG A 97 -9.02 15.07 -0.63
N CYS A 98 -8.53 15.21 -1.85
CA CYS A 98 -7.96 16.44 -2.38
C CYS A 98 -9.08 17.35 -2.87
N SER A 99 -9.24 18.52 -2.23
CA SER A 99 -10.19 19.54 -2.66
C SER A 99 -9.70 20.91 -2.28
N ASN A 100 -9.93 21.92 -3.11
CA ASN A 100 -9.50 23.30 -2.87
C ASN A 100 -8.00 23.41 -2.51
N PHE A 101 -7.15 22.65 -3.21
CA PHE A 101 -5.70 22.58 -2.97
C PHE A 101 -5.32 22.13 -1.55
N GLN A 102 -6.17 21.32 -0.90
CA GLN A 102 -5.95 20.79 0.44
C GLN A 102 -6.26 19.30 0.49
N VAL A 103 -5.48 18.55 1.28
CA VAL A 103 -5.75 17.15 1.59
C VAL A 103 -6.58 17.11 2.87
N ASN A 104 -7.80 16.62 2.76
CA ASN A 104 -8.75 16.54 3.87
C ASN A 104 -8.94 15.08 4.26
N ARG A 105 -8.85 14.76 5.55
CA ARG A 105 -9.15 13.41 6.02
C ARG A 105 -10.65 13.16 5.95
N LEU A 106 -11.05 12.04 5.35
CA LEU A 106 -12.43 11.57 5.37
C LEU A 106 -12.72 10.88 6.70
N THR A 107 -14.00 10.80 7.05
CA THR A 107 -14.56 10.12 8.20
C THR A 107 -15.64 9.13 7.75
N LEU A 108 -16.12 8.29 8.65
CA LEU A 108 -17.20 7.33 8.35
C LEU A 108 -18.52 7.99 7.94
N GLU A 109 -18.68 9.28 8.22
CA GLU A 109 -19.87 10.07 7.87
C GLU A 109 -19.80 10.59 6.42
N ASP A 110 -18.61 10.58 5.79
CA ASP A 110 -18.44 11.01 4.42
C ASP A 110 -18.93 9.94 3.43
N VAL A 111 -19.79 10.34 2.49
CA VAL A 111 -20.32 9.44 1.44
C VAL A 111 -19.22 8.74 0.64
N ASP A 112 -18.11 9.43 0.39
CA ASP A 112 -16.98 8.92 -0.38
C ASP A 112 -16.07 7.98 0.42
N TRP A 113 -16.26 7.84 1.74
CA TRP A 113 -15.47 6.92 2.55
C TRP A 113 -15.44 5.51 1.95
N THR A 114 -16.58 5.08 1.39
CA THR A 114 -16.76 3.77 0.75
C THR A 114 -15.81 3.49 -0.43
N TRP A 115 -15.33 4.52 -1.12
CA TRP A 115 -14.38 4.39 -2.23
C TRP A 115 -12.96 4.07 -1.77
N THR A 116 -12.67 4.35 -0.50
CA THR A 116 -11.32 4.24 0.08
C THR A 116 -11.13 2.97 0.91
N ILE A 117 -12.18 2.15 1.03
CA ILE A 117 -12.23 0.89 1.78
C ILE A 117 -12.25 -0.31 0.82
N GLY A 118 -11.19 -0.48 0.03
CA GLY A 118 -10.85 -1.77 -0.60
C GLY A 118 -9.97 -2.61 0.31
#